data_AF-A0A212KX89-F1
#
_entry.id   AF-A0A212KX89-F1
#
_cell.length_a   1.000
_cell.length_b   1.000
_cell.length_c   1.000
_cell.angle_alpha   90.00
_cell.angle_beta   90.00
_cell.angle_gamma   90.00
#
_symmetry.space_group_name_H-M   'P 1'
#
loop_
_entity.id
_entity.type
_entity.pdbx_description
1 polymer ?
#
loop_
_entity_poly.entity_id
_entity_poly.type
_entity_poly.pdbx_seq_one_letter_code
_entity_poly.pdbx_strand_id
1 'polypeptide(L)' 'MNMEVSTMTSKGQITIPVAVRKKLDLQQGDKVVFIEDDSPKGGIRILNAATLSFGKSGEVVTVPR' A
#
# COMPACT_ATOMS: atom_id res chain seq x y z
N MET A 1 -18.56 -2.67 -6.90
CA MET A 1 -17.32 -3.03 -6.17
C MET A 1 -16.46 -3.82 -7.13
N ASN A 2 -15.24 -3.37 -7.43
CA ASN A 2 -14.30 -4.18 -8.23
C ASN A 2 -13.33 -4.88 -7.29
N MET A 3 -13.28 -6.20 -7.38
CA MET A 3 -12.33 -7.05 -6.66
C MET A 3 -11.31 -7.55 -7.68
N GLU A 4 -10.03 -7.33 -7.40
CA GLU A 4 -8.93 -7.88 -8.21
C GLU A 4 -8.13 -8.85 -7.36
N VAL A 5 -7.94 -10.07 -7.87
CA VAL A 5 -7.20 -11.13 -7.19
C VAL A 5 -5.78 -11.16 -7.74
N SER A 6 -4.80 -11.45 -6.88
CA SER A 6 -3.41 -11.63 -7.29
C SER A 6 -2.85 -12.87 -6.61
N THR A 7 -2.01 -13.60 -7.33
CA THR A 7 -1.39 -14.83 -6.84
C THR A 7 -0.02 -14.53 -6.27
N MET A 8 0.26 -15.08 -5.08
CA MET A 8 1.61 -15.12 -4.54
C MET A 8 2.41 -16.19 -5.27
N THR A 9 3.56 -15.79 -5.81
CA THR A 9 4.49 -16.72 -6.47
C THR A 9 5.18 -17.61 -5.45
N SER A 10 5.80 -18.70 -5.90
CA SER A 10 6.60 -19.59 -5.05
C SER A 10 7.80 -18.90 -4.38
N LYS A 11 8.24 -17.76 -4.91
CA LYS A 11 9.31 -16.92 -4.35
C LYS A 11 8.79 -15.85 -3.38
N GLY A 12 7.50 -15.87 -3.03
CA GLY A 12 6.89 -14.93 -2.10
C GLY A 12 6.59 -13.54 -2.70
N GLN A 13 6.71 -13.37 -4.02
CA GLN A 13 6.35 -12.11 -4.68
C GLN A 13 4.83 -12.06 -4.95
N ILE A 14 4.22 -10.90 -4.72
CA ILE A 14 2.83 -10.58 -5.10
C ILE A 14 2.86 -9.51 -6.19
N THR A 15 2.08 -9.72 -7.25
CA THR A 15 1.92 -8.71 -8.30
C THR A 15 0.80 -7.75 -7.92
N ILE A 16 1.05 -6.43 -8.01
CA ILE A 16 0.00 -5.42 -7.83
C ILE A 16 -0.65 -5.16 -9.20
N PRO A 17 -1.97 -5.41 -9.35
CA PRO A 17 -2.66 -5.18 -10.61
C PRO A 17 -2.64 -3.72 -11.06
N VAL A 18 -2.76 -3.49 -12.37
CA VAL A 18 -2.61 -2.15 -12.96
C VAL A 18 -3.59 -1.12 -12.38
N ALA A 19 -4.84 -1.54 -12.08
CA ALA A 19 -5.84 -0.65 -11.51
C ALA A 19 -5.46 -0.19 -10.10
N VAL A 20 -4.89 -1.09 -9.29
CA VAL A 20 -4.41 -0.78 -7.93
C VAL A 20 -3.16 0.09 -7.99
N ARG A 21 -2.20 -0.21 -8.88
CA ARG A 21 -1.00 0.62 -9.05
C ARG A 21 -1.33 2.07 -9.38
N LYS A 22 -2.28 2.31 -10.28
CA LYS A 22 -2.74 3.66 -10.65
C LYS A 22 -3.36 4.42 -9.48
N LYS A 23 -4.12 3.72 -8.62
CA LYS A 23 -4.74 4.34 -7.44
C LYS A 23 -3.73 4.68 -6.35
N LEU A 24 -2.65 3.90 -6.24
CA LEU A 24 -1.56 4.12 -5.29
C LEU A 24 -0.42 4.97 -5.87
N ASP A 25 -0.52 5.41 -7.12
CA ASP A 25 0.52 6.10 -7.88
C ASP A 25 1.90 5.40 -7.80
N LEU A 26 1.90 4.07 -8.01
CA LEU A 26 3.11 3.25 -7.93
C LEU A 26 3.83 3.16 -9.27
N GLN A 27 5.12 3.46 -9.24
CA GLN A 27 6.07 3.30 -10.33
C GLN A 27 7.08 2.18 -10.04
N GLN A 28 7.83 1.76 -11.06
CA GLN A 28 8.87 0.76 -10.87
C GLN A 28 9.93 1.28 -9.90
N GLY A 29 10.25 0.48 -8.88
CA GLY A 29 11.23 0.86 -7.84
C GLY A 29 10.61 1.58 -6.65
N ASP A 30 9.34 2.00 -6.73
CA ASP A 30 8.64 2.55 -5.56
C ASP A 30 8.48 1.48 -4.48
N LYS A 31 8.55 1.93 -3.23
CA LYS A 31 8.34 1.09 -2.05
C LYS A 31 6.92 1.27 -1.55
N VAL A 32 6.37 0.20 -0.97
CA VAL A 32 5.06 0.23 -0.30
C VAL A 32 5.23 -0.08 1.18
N VAL A 33 4.33 0.46 1.99
CA VAL A 33 4.22 0.16 3.42
C VAL A 33 2.95 -0.63 3.65
N PHE A 34 3.07 -1.70 4.45
CA PHE A 34 1.96 -2.49 4.93
C PHE A 34 1.64 -2.06 6.35
N ILE A 35 0.41 -1.62 6.59
CA ILE A 35 -0.06 -1.17 7.90
C ILE A 35 -1.17 -2.10 8.33
N GLU A 36 -1.00 -2.75 9.48
CA GLU A 36 -2.03 -3.54 10.13
C GLU A 36 -3.04 -2.59 10.80
N ASP A 37 -4.32 -2.86 10.60
CA ASP A 37 -5.42 -2.15 11.24
C ASP A 37 -5.92 -3.00 12.42
N ASP A 38 -5.64 -2.54 13.64
CA ASP A 38 -6.00 -3.21 14.90
C ASP A 38 -7.50 -3.17 15.21
N SER A 39 -8.35 -2.60 14.34
CA SER A 39 -9.79 -2.55 14.55
C SER A 39 -10.45 -3.94 14.47
N PRO A 40 -11.65 -4.13 15.07
CA PRO A 40 -12.35 -5.41 15.05
C PRO A 40 -12.73 -5.93 13.65
N LYS A 41 -12.74 -5.04 12.63
CA LYS A 41 -12.94 -5.38 11.22
C LYS A 41 -11.60 -5.42 10.46
N GLY A 42 -10.52 -5.70 11.18
CA GLY A 42 -9.14 -5.44 10.82
C GLY A 42 -8.69 -5.97 9.46
N GLY A 43 -7.47 -5.58 9.09
CA GLY A 43 -6.89 -5.96 7.82
C GLY A 43 -5.57 -5.25 7.57
N ILE A 44 -4.97 -5.53 6.41
CA ILE A 44 -3.71 -4.90 6.00
C ILE A 44 -4.01 -3.85 4.96
N ARG A 45 -3.59 -2.62 5.22
CA ARG A 45 -3.60 -1.52 4.24
C ARG A 45 -2.24 -1.40 3.59
N ILE A 46 -2.25 -1.13 2.29
CA ILE A 46 -1.03 -0.90 1.51
C ILE A 46 -1.02 0.57 1.09
N LEU A 47 0.09 1.26 1.38
CA LEU A 47 0.30 2.66 1.02
C LEU A 47 1.60 2.82 0.24
N ASN A 48 1.66 3.83 -0.61
CA ASN A 48 2.91 4.22 -1.28
C ASN A 48 3.83 4.92 -0.28
N ALA A 49 5.03 4.39 -0.06
CA ALA A 49 5.99 4.92 0.90
C ALA A 49 6.46 6.34 0.55
N ALA A 50 6.50 6.69 -0.73
CA ALA A 50 6.89 8.04 -1.17
C ALA A 50 5.89 9.12 -0.75
N THR A 51 4.64 8.73 -0.53
CA THR A 51 3.59 9.64 -0.07
C THR A 51 3.55 9.76 1.45
N LEU A 52 4.37 9.03 2.21
CA LEU A 52 4.33 9.09 3.67
C LEU A 52 5.26 10.16 4.20
N SER A 53 4.69 11.07 5.00
CA SER A 53 5.45 12.02 5.81
C SER A 53 5.16 11.78 7.29
N PHE A 54 6.22 11.83 8.09
CA PHE A 54 6.11 11.72 9.55
C PHE A 54 5.92 13.13 10.13
N GLY A 55 4.75 13.36 10.70
CA GLY A 55 4.48 14.57 11.49
C GLY A 55 5.33 14.59 12.77
N LYS A 56 5.57 15.79 13.32
CA LYS A 56 6.36 15.98 14.55
C LYS A 56 5.85 15.21 15.77
N SER A 57 4.59 14.76 15.73
CA SER A 57 3.88 14.06 16.80
C SER A 57 3.89 12.52 16.64
N GLY A 58 4.60 11.97 15.65
CA GLY A 58 4.57 10.54 15.33
C GLY A 58 3.38 10.11 14.47
N GLU A 59 2.59 11.07 13.99
CA GLU A 59 1.46 10.82 13.09
C GLU A 59 1.94 10.65 11.64
N VAL A 60 1.48 9.59 10.97
CA VAL A 60 1.80 9.34 9.56
C VAL A 60 0.76 10.04 8.69
N VAL A 61 1.20 11.01 7.90
CA VAL A 61 0.34 11.80 7.01
C VAL A 61 0.69 11.49 5.57
N THR A 62 -0.31 11.32 4.72
CA THR A 62 -0.11 11.18 3.28
C THR A 62 0.06 12.55 2.63
N VAL A 63 1.17 12.76 1.93
CA VAL A 63 1.48 13.95 1.15
C VAL A 63 1.44 13.63 -0.34
N PRO A 64 1.09 14.60 -1.20
CA PRO A 64 1.25 14.43 -2.63
C PRO A 64 2.73 14.20 -2.97
N ARG A 65 2.96 13.37 -3.99
CA ARG A 65 4.28 13.17 -4.58
C ARG A 65 4.78 14.43 -5.27
#